data_AF-A0A7S2YEQ1-F1
#
_entry.id   AF-A0A7S2YEQ1-F1
#
_cell.length_a   1.000
_cell.length_b   1.000
_cell.length_c   1.000
_cell.angle_alpha   90.00
_cell.angle_beta   90.00
_cell.angle_gamma   90.00
#
_symmetry.space_group_name_H-M   'P 1'
#
loop_
_entity.id
_entity.type
_entity.pdbx_description
1 polymer ?
#
loop_
_entity_poly.entity_id
_entity_poly.type
_entity_poly.pdbx_seq_one_letter_code
_entity_poly.pdbx_strand_id
1 'polypeptide(L)'
;WGPPSLDEGNPQEAFGAFSKFASLPYSPFGRSDRLGRAADFTNSSRGPTGGGRQRREFKRQMEEEENAEDSFQLVDTTKAQTAKKFVNPASKRRQHSQRLRQINSRRQQPTSGRGGPTMDKMTRGGRGGRGGRGGRGGRGGRFGNYGNRTDRQPSVAVQSDWVAVEEIDLVKMTKNLTASSDIPSPEDMLWCGFLDTYNEAYDKVTSRQPAPIKRMEQKEFYYPTTTDDPVLEKFAVDGMGQIFITDTILAHLMTCTRSVFPWDIVVEKLPGGTLFFDKRDNSQFDFLSVSETSYNPPTGEDGSDSPARLGLEATMVNQNFSQQILKKTGRKDMTLPNPFYDEEEIQGTEPASVAYRYRKFALDDKLTLVCRSELHGVVKKSQYMTAFALNEYFPPNAGPNVASWREKIDSQRGAVLATELKNNSFKLAKWTAQSLLAGADQMKIGFVSRAAPKNNHEHVILATQFYRPKDFATQITLSETQMWAIFRMFVNLLQKQEDGKYVLMRDPNKAILYLYRVPPETFEEDD
;
A
#
# COMPACT_ATOMS: atom_id res chain seq x y z
N TRP A 1 -60.36 -1.42 -18.37
CA TRP A 1 -59.98 -0.02 -18.58
C TRP A 1 -58.65 0.17 -17.87
N GLY A 2 -57.55 0.23 -18.63
CA GLY A 2 -56.20 0.49 -18.09
C GLY A 2 -55.92 2.00 -17.92
N PRO A 3 -54.63 2.40 -17.86
CA PRO A 3 -53.74 2.34 -16.68
C PRO A 3 -53.43 3.76 -16.13
N PRO A 4 -52.48 3.91 -15.19
CA PRO A 4 -51.27 4.60 -15.63
C PRO A 4 -49.95 3.96 -15.18
N SER A 5 -48.91 4.40 -15.88
CA SER A 5 -47.50 4.02 -15.92
C SER A 5 -46.76 4.10 -14.59
N LEU A 6 -45.80 3.19 -14.43
CA LEU A 6 -44.70 3.30 -13.47
C LEU A 6 -43.90 4.56 -13.81
N ASP A 7 -43.88 5.48 -12.85
CA ASP A 7 -43.04 6.67 -12.87
C ASP A 7 -41.59 6.27 -12.59
N GLU A 8 -40.70 6.78 -13.43
CA GLU A 8 -39.25 6.64 -13.34
C GLU A 8 -38.74 7.35 -12.08
N GLY A 9 -38.11 6.63 -11.14
CA GLY A 9 -37.54 7.34 -10.00
C GLY A 9 -37.00 6.57 -8.81
N ASN A 10 -36.50 5.32 -8.94
CA ASN A 10 -35.59 4.79 -7.92
C ASN A 10 -34.75 3.59 -8.44
N PRO A 11 -33.44 3.72 -8.65
CA PRO A 11 -32.59 2.57 -8.94
C PRO A 11 -32.22 1.88 -7.62
N GLN A 12 -33.18 1.18 -7.02
CA GLN A 12 -32.94 0.30 -5.87
C GLN A 12 -33.61 -1.07 -5.97
N GLU A 13 -34.22 -1.40 -7.12
CA GLU A 13 -34.87 -2.70 -7.36
C GLU A 13 -34.14 -3.54 -8.42
N ALA A 14 -32.81 -3.61 -8.33
CA ALA A 14 -32.00 -4.49 -9.18
C ALA A 14 -30.97 -5.28 -8.37
N PHE A 15 -31.35 -5.86 -7.23
CA PHE A 15 -30.58 -6.93 -6.57
C PHE A 15 -31.52 -7.94 -5.91
N GLY A 16 -32.08 -8.82 -6.73
CA GLY A 16 -32.70 -10.06 -6.27
C GLY A 16 -31.63 -11.04 -5.81
N ALA A 17 -31.13 -10.86 -4.59
CA ALA A 17 -30.37 -11.86 -3.84
C ALA A 17 -30.92 -11.87 -2.41
N PHE A 18 -31.40 -13.02 -1.96
CA PHE A 18 -31.95 -13.22 -0.63
C PHE A 18 -30.96 -12.74 0.44
N SER A 19 -31.20 -11.56 1.01
CA SER A 19 -30.47 -11.09 2.17
C SER A 19 -30.78 -12.04 3.33
N LYS A 20 -29.78 -12.83 3.73
CA LYS A 20 -29.80 -13.75 4.87
C LYS A 20 -30.27 -13.10 6.18
N PHE A 21 -30.34 -11.77 6.22
CA PHE A 21 -30.71 -10.96 7.38
C PHE A 21 -31.93 -10.05 7.12
N ALA A 22 -32.71 -10.28 6.05
CA ALA A 22 -33.87 -9.46 5.70
C ALA A 22 -34.94 -9.37 6.82
N SER A 23 -35.02 -10.38 7.69
CA SER A 23 -35.96 -10.45 8.81
C SER A 23 -35.39 -9.92 10.14
N LEU A 24 -34.14 -9.44 10.17
CA LEU A 24 -33.47 -8.97 11.38
C LEU A 24 -33.08 -7.49 11.27
N PRO A 25 -33.27 -6.68 12.32
CA PRO A 25 -32.72 -5.33 12.36
C PRO A 25 -31.20 -5.41 12.35
N TYR A 26 -30.59 -5.03 11.22
CA TYR A 26 -29.15 -5.04 11.07
C TYR A 26 -28.50 -3.89 11.86
N SER A 27 -27.49 -4.22 12.66
CA SER A 27 -26.59 -3.25 13.28
C SER A 27 -25.15 -3.61 12.93
N PRO A 28 -24.34 -2.68 12.38
CA PRO A 28 -22.94 -2.95 12.06
C PRO A 28 -22.13 -3.18 13.34
N PHE A 29 -21.19 -4.12 13.32
CA PHE A 29 -20.29 -4.44 14.44
C PHE A 29 -18.92 -4.95 13.94
N GLY A 30 -17.86 -4.73 14.73
CA GLY A 30 -16.53 -5.26 14.46
C GLY A 30 -16.26 -6.54 15.27
N ARG A 31 -15.81 -7.63 14.64
CA ARG A 31 -15.44 -8.87 15.36
C ARG A 31 -14.19 -8.72 16.24
N SER A 32 -13.39 -7.69 15.99
CA SER A 32 -12.18 -7.34 16.76
C SER A 32 -12.47 -6.46 17.98
N ASP A 33 -13.74 -6.08 18.21
CA ASP A 33 -14.12 -5.26 19.36
C ASP A 33 -13.89 -6.01 20.67
N ARG A 34 -13.35 -5.30 21.66
CA ARG A 34 -13.10 -5.86 22.99
C ARG A 34 -14.44 -6.14 23.69
N LEU A 35 -14.75 -7.41 23.92
CA LEU A 35 -15.92 -7.87 24.66
C LEU A 35 -15.72 -7.73 26.18
N GLY A 36 -16.84 -7.56 26.92
CA GLY A 36 -16.87 -7.53 28.39
C GLY A 36 -17.06 -6.12 28.99
N ARG A 37 -18.31 -5.72 29.20
CA ARG A 37 -18.68 -4.58 30.07
C ARG A 37 -19.66 -5.06 31.13
N ALA A 38 -19.50 -4.60 32.36
CA ALA A 38 -20.50 -4.75 33.41
C ALA A 38 -21.44 -3.54 33.39
N ALA A 39 -22.75 -3.80 33.43
CA ALA A 39 -23.73 -2.79 33.79
C ALA A 39 -23.81 -2.73 35.32
N ASP A 40 -23.67 -1.53 35.90
CA ASP A 40 -23.74 -1.30 37.34
C ASP A 40 -24.75 -0.18 37.60
N PHE A 41 -25.90 -0.55 38.16
CA PHE A 41 -27.01 0.35 38.48
C PHE A 41 -26.81 1.09 39.82
N THR A 42 -25.74 0.80 40.56
CA THR A 42 -25.47 1.38 41.90
C THR A 42 -24.42 2.49 41.89
N ASN A 43 -23.74 2.71 40.76
CA ASN A 43 -22.56 3.57 40.71
C ASN A 43 -22.85 4.97 40.17
N SER A 44 -23.04 5.93 41.08
CA SER A 44 -23.28 7.34 40.77
C SER A 44 -22.01 8.17 40.51
N SER A 45 -20.83 7.55 40.39
CA SER A 45 -19.55 8.26 40.24
C SER A 45 -18.84 7.98 38.90
N ARG A 46 -19.34 8.57 37.83
CA ARG A 46 -18.52 8.97 36.67
C ARG A 46 -18.81 10.41 36.26
N GLY A 47 -18.27 11.35 37.03
CA GLY A 47 -18.03 12.70 36.51
C GLY A 47 -17.10 12.67 35.29
N PRO A 48 -17.14 13.67 34.40
CA PRO A 48 -16.60 13.63 33.04
C PRO A 48 -15.08 13.83 33.03
N THR A 49 -14.33 12.89 33.60
CA THR A 49 -12.87 12.81 33.49
C THR A 49 -12.49 11.34 33.49
N GLY A 50 -12.65 10.68 32.34
CA GLY A 50 -12.21 9.29 32.17
C GLY A 50 -12.90 8.47 31.06
N GLY A 51 -13.89 9.03 30.35
CA GLY A 51 -14.68 8.32 29.32
C GLY A 51 -14.64 8.94 27.93
N GLY A 52 -13.62 9.72 27.61
CA GLY A 52 -13.50 10.36 26.30
C GLY A 52 -12.93 9.41 25.25
N ARG A 53 -13.80 8.62 24.59
CA ARG A 53 -13.69 8.09 23.20
C ARG A 53 -14.55 6.85 23.02
N GLN A 54 -15.87 7.03 23.09
CA GLN A 54 -16.83 6.10 22.48
C GLN A 54 -18.20 6.76 22.33
N ARG A 55 -18.19 8.01 21.85
CA ARG A 55 -19.39 8.66 21.36
C ARG A 55 -19.13 9.06 19.92
N ARG A 56 -19.22 8.07 19.02
CA ARG A 56 -19.54 8.29 17.61
C ARG A 56 -20.86 7.58 17.35
N GLU A 57 -21.87 8.43 17.15
CA GLU A 57 -23.05 8.23 16.30
C GLU A 57 -23.55 6.80 16.11
N PHE A 58 -24.12 6.22 17.16
CA PHE A 58 -25.28 5.34 17.01
C PHE A 58 -26.50 6.18 17.37
N LYS A 59 -27.18 6.71 16.34
CA LYS A 59 -28.46 7.38 16.52
C LYS A 59 -29.52 6.31 16.81
N ARG A 60 -29.77 6.11 18.10
CA ARG A 60 -31.10 5.96 18.73
C ARG A 60 -32.00 4.85 18.15
N GLN A 61 -31.78 3.62 18.61
CA GLN A 61 -32.82 2.61 18.83
C GLN A 61 -32.43 1.79 20.06
N MET A 62 -32.58 2.39 21.23
CA MET A 62 -32.58 1.67 22.50
C MET A 62 -33.46 2.47 23.43
N GLU A 63 -34.39 1.77 24.07
CA GLU A 63 -35.51 2.30 24.85
C GLU A 63 -35.05 3.41 25.80
N GLU A 64 -35.60 4.61 25.63
CA GLU A 64 -35.54 5.66 26.62
C GLU A 64 -36.51 5.26 27.74
N GLU A 65 -36.00 4.62 28.79
CA GLU A 65 -36.69 4.64 30.08
C GLU A 65 -36.71 6.10 30.55
N GLU A 66 -37.89 6.71 30.54
CA GLU A 66 -38.13 7.97 31.24
C GLU A 66 -37.85 7.74 32.73
N ASN A 67 -36.74 8.32 33.18
CA ASN A 67 -36.24 8.22 34.53
C ASN A 67 -37.19 8.94 35.51
N ALA A 68 -38.25 8.26 35.94
CA ALA A 68 -39.23 8.73 36.92
C ALA A 68 -38.99 8.13 38.33
N GLU A 69 -37.85 7.48 38.57
CA GLU A 69 -37.62 6.67 39.78
C GLU A 69 -37.20 7.45 41.03
N ASP A 70 -36.79 8.73 40.93
CA ASP A 70 -36.46 9.56 42.11
C ASP A 70 -37.70 10.12 42.84
N SER A 71 -38.91 9.79 42.38
CA SER A 71 -40.18 10.30 42.93
C SER A 71 -40.89 9.34 43.91
N PHE A 72 -40.36 8.14 44.11
CA PHE A 72 -40.95 7.15 45.02
C PHE A 72 -40.12 7.01 46.31
N GLN A 73 -40.66 7.50 47.43
CA GLN A 73 -40.10 7.24 48.77
C GLN A 73 -40.70 5.97 49.36
N LEU A 74 -39.84 5.06 49.82
CA LEU A 74 -40.25 3.92 50.65
C LEU A 74 -40.69 4.45 52.03
N VAL A 75 -41.95 4.30 52.39
CA VAL A 75 -42.45 4.69 53.72
C VAL A 75 -42.08 3.60 54.73
N ASP A 76 -41.05 3.83 55.54
CA ASP A 76 -40.68 2.97 56.67
C ASP A 76 -40.90 3.71 58.00
N THR A 77 -41.73 3.13 58.87
CA THR A 77 -42.17 3.67 60.17
C THR A 77 -41.23 3.36 61.33
N THR A 78 -39.92 3.21 61.10
CA THR A 78 -38.97 2.83 62.15
C THR A 78 -37.76 3.77 62.27
N LYS A 79 -37.34 4.03 63.52
CA LYS A 79 -36.46 5.13 63.96
C LYS A 79 -35.07 5.14 63.30
N ALA A 80 -34.67 6.32 62.80
CA ALA A 80 -33.35 6.57 62.22
C ALA A 80 -32.18 6.34 63.20
N GLN A 81 -31.19 5.53 62.79
CA GLN A 81 -29.85 5.51 63.38
C GLN A 81 -28.84 6.16 62.42
N THR A 82 -28.18 7.21 62.88
CA THR A 82 -27.11 7.90 62.17
C THR A 82 -25.82 7.07 62.16
N ALA A 83 -25.36 6.63 60.98
CA ALA A 83 -24.05 6.01 60.81
C ALA A 83 -22.97 7.04 60.41
N LYS A 84 -21.95 7.19 61.25
CA LYS A 84 -20.80 8.09 61.06
C LYS A 84 -19.85 7.55 59.98
N LYS A 85 -19.57 8.33 58.93
CA LYS A 85 -18.56 7.99 57.90
C LYS A 85 -17.15 8.08 58.49
N PHE A 86 -16.42 6.97 58.46
CA PHE A 86 -14.99 6.89 58.76
C PHE A 86 -14.18 7.58 57.67
N VAL A 87 -13.35 8.57 58.03
CA VAL A 87 -12.43 9.24 57.11
C VAL A 87 -11.03 8.65 57.26
N ASN A 88 -10.48 8.16 56.15
CA ASN A 88 -9.16 7.51 56.06
C ASN A 88 -8.00 8.47 56.46
N PRO A 89 -7.07 8.10 57.36
CA PRO A 89 -5.97 8.95 57.84
C PRO A 89 -5.06 9.55 56.75
N ALA A 90 -5.04 8.96 55.54
CA ALA A 90 -4.25 9.46 54.41
C ALA A 90 -4.76 10.79 53.82
N SER A 91 -6.06 11.10 53.94
CA SER A 91 -6.65 12.34 53.41
C SER A 91 -6.36 13.55 54.30
N LYS A 92 -6.25 13.35 55.62
CA LYS A 92 -5.86 14.39 56.60
C LYS A 92 -4.43 14.91 56.37
N ARG A 93 -3.51 14.05 55.92
CA ARG A 93 -2.09 14.41 55.71
C ARG A 93 -1.86 15.24 54.44
N ARG A 94 -2.76 15.15 53.44
CA ARG A 94 -2.73 15.97 52.20
C ARG A 94 -3.24 17.40 52.39
N GLN A 95 -4.22 17.62 53.27
CA GLN A 95 -4.74 18.97 53.54
C GLN A 95 -3.74 19.83 54.34
N HIS A 96 -2.89 19.22 55.17
CA HIS A 96 -1.91 19.96 55.96
C HIS A 96 -0.74 20.51 55.12
N SER A 97 -0.31 19.81 54.06
CA SER A 97 0.79 20.24 53.19
C SER A 97 0.41 21.34 52.19
N GLN A 98 -0.87 21.43 51.81
CA GLN A 98 -1.39 22.53 51.00
C GLN A 98 -1.52 23.83 51.80
N ARG A 99 -1.88 23.75 53.09
CA ARG A 99 -2.00 24.93 53.97
C ARG A 99 -0.66 25.57 54.31
N LEU A 100 0.43 24.80 54.38
CA LEU A 100 1.80 25.32 54.60
C LEU A 100 2.37 26.07 53.38
N ARG A 101 1.97 25.68 52.16
CA ARG A 101 2.44 26.33 50.91
C ARG A 101 1.79 27.70 50.67
N GLN A 102 0.56 27.92 51.15
CA GLN A 102 -0.14 29.22 51.06
C GLN A 102 0.36 30.27 52.07
N ILE A 103 1.01 29.86 53.17
CA ILE A 103 1.54 30.78 54.18
C ILE A 103 2.89 31.37 53.76
N ASN A 104 3.71 30.61 53.00
CA ASN A 104 5.00 31.09 52.51
C ASN A 104 4.92 32.03 51.29
N SER A 105 3.79 32.08 50.56
CA SER A 105 3.60 32.98 49.41
C SER A 105 3.10 34.38 49.78
N ARG A 106 2.79 34.65 51.06
CA ARG A 106 2.35 35.96 51.56
C ARG A 106 3.45 36.78 52.26
N ARG A 107 4.70 36.29 52.30
CA ARG A 107 5.79 36.88 53.11
C ARG A 107 6.89 37.59 52.31
N GLN A 108 6.67 37.87 51.02
CA GLN A 108 7.59 38.69 50.21
C GLN A 108 6.83 39.83 49.51
N GLN A 109 6.67 40.93 50.23
CA GLN A 109 6.71 42.29 49.70
C GLN A 109 7.58 43.11 50.67
N PRO A 110 8.49 43.95 50.16
CA PRO A 110 8.22 45.38 50.27
C PRO A 110 8.65 46.23 49.05
N THR A 111 7.75 47.16 48.70
CA THR A 111 7.92 48.60 48.45
C THR A 111 9.20 49.20 47.84
N SER A 112 8.93 50.03 46.81
CA SER A 112 9.48 51.38 46.51
C SER A 112 10.94 51.57 46.10
N GLY A 113 11.14 52.25 44.95
CA GLY A 113 12.26 53.18 44.77
C GLY A 113 13.06 53.09 43.46
N ARG A 114 12.66 53.89 42.47
CA ARG A 114 13.48 54.88 41.74
C ARG A 114 14.93 54.51 41.33
N GLY A 115 15.20 54.50 40.02
CA GLY A 115 16.46 55.03 39.44
C GLY A 115 17.29 54.10 38.54
N GLY A 116 17.25 54.37 37.23
CA GLY A 116 18.41 54.59 36.35
C GLY A 116 19.37 53.43 35.95
N PRO A 117 20.01 53.49 34.76
CA PRO A 117 20.56 52.31 34.07
C PRO A 117 22.10 52.31 33.99
N THR A 118 22.75 51.14 33.82
CA THR A 118 24.05 50.96 33.12
C THR A 118 24.52 49.50 33.09
N MET A 119 25.05 49.09 31.92
CA MET A 119 26.31 48.34 31.65
C MET A 119 27.01 47.66 32.86
N ASP A 120 27.66 46.51 32.77
CA ASP A 120 28.60 46.05 31.75
C ASP A 120 28.89 44.54 31.97
N LYS A 121 29.55 43.96 30.97
CA LYS A 121 30.32 42.70 30.95
C LYS A 121 30.85 42.22 32.31
N MET A 122 30.77 40.92 32.57
CA MET A 122 32.00 40.10 32.51
C MET A 122 31.74 38.60 32.55
N THR A 123 32.52 37.95 31.71
CA THR A 123 32.77 36.54 31.55
C THR A 123 33.51 35.96 32.77
N ARG A 124 33.27 34.65 32.99
CA ARG A 124 34.26 33.62 33.37
C ARG A 124 34.44 33.30 34.87
N GLY A 125 33.86 32.15 35.24
CA GLY A 125 34.66 31.01 35.69
C GLY A 125 34.48 30.57 37.15
N GLY A 126 34.26 29.26 37.36
CA GLY A 126 34.70 28.61 38.59
C GLY A 126 33.87 27.44 39.13
N ARG A 127 34.22 26.23 38.67
CA ARG A 127 34.47 25.00 39.46
C ARG A 127 33.36 24.30 40.29
N GLY A 128 33.26 22.99 40.00
CA GLY A 128 33.06 21.89 40.96
C GLY A 128 31.60 21.63 41.32
N GLY A 129 31.04 20.43 41.32
CA GLY A 129 31.55 19.07 41.25
C GLY A 129 30.48 18.14 41.86
N ARG A 130 30.44 16.88 41.39
CA ARG A 130 29.76 15.71 41.99
C ARG A 130 28.22 15.63 41.94
N GLY A 131 27.75 14.79 41.01
CA GLY A 131 27.17 13.48 41.33
C GLY A 131 25.86 13.44 42.14
N GLY A 132 24.77 13.05 41.49
CA GLY A 132 23.52 12.69 42.16
C GLY A 132 22.49 12.08 41.21
N ARG A 133 22.41 10.75 41.23
CA ARG A 133 21.40 9.91 40.56
C ARG A 133 19.96 10.33 40.92
N GLY A 134 19.06 10.17 39.94
CA GLY A 134 17.67 9.80 40.19
C GLY A 134 16.63 10.83 39.77
N GLY A 135 15.86 10.53 38.72
CA GLY A 135 14.71 11.36 38.34
C GLY A 135 14.09 11.03 36.99
N ARG A 136 13.69 9.77 36.78
CA ARG A 136 12.73 9.40 35.73
C ARG A 136 11.53 10.35 35.78
N GLY A 137 11.29 11.09 34.71
CA GLY A 137 10.15 12.01 34.65
C GLY A 137 10.01 12.75 33.32
N GLY A 138 10.27 12.08 32.20
CA GLY A 138 10.15 12.65 30.85
C GLY A 138 9.53 11.64 29.87
N ARG A 139 8.43 11.00 30.26
CA ARG A 139 7.58 10.20 29.38
C ARG A 139 6.17 10.78 29.42
N GLY A 140 6.01 11.98 28.87
CA GLY A 140 4.73 12.53 28.45
C GLY A 140 4.70 12.53 26.92
N GLY A 141 3.78 11.79 26.30
CA GLY A 141 3.52 11.87 24.86
C GLY A 141 3.78 10.61 24.02
N ARG A 142 3.62 9.39 24.57
CA ARG A 142 3.43 8.16 23.78
C ARG A 142 2.14 7.43 24.19
N PHE A 143 1.03 8.16 24.23
CA PHE A 143 -0.29 7.55 24.38
C PHE A 143 -1.22 8.11 23.31
N GLY A 144 -1.60 7.23 22.37
CA GLY A 144 -2.86 7.38 21.63
C GLY A 144 -2.79 7.76 20.16
N ASN A 145 -1.93 7.14 19.35
CA ASN A 145 -2.09 7.14 17.88
C ASN A 145 -2.59 5.78 17.31
N TYR A 146 -3.40 5.07 18.09
CA TYR A 146 -4.12 3.86 17.65
C TYR A 146 -5.38 4.19 16.82
N GLY A 147 -5.53 5.43 16.34
CA GLY A 147 -6.73 5.89 15.61
C GLY A 147 -6.63 5.89 14.09
N ASN A 148 -5.45 5.60 13.51
CA ASN A 148 -5.22 5.60 12.06
C ASN A 148 -4.83 4.22 11.52
N ARG A 149 -5.23 3.13 12.17
CA ARG A 149 -5.19 1.83 11.50
C ARG A 149 -6.42 1.76 10.61
N THR A 150 -6.22 2.08 9.33
CA THR A 150 -7.15 1.69 8.28
C THR A 150 -7.14 0.18 8.23
N ASP A 151 -8.23 -0.45 8.66
CA ASP A 151 -8.41 -1.89 8.52
C ASP A 151 -8.62 -2.17 7.03
N ARG A 152 -7.59 -2.72 6.39
CA ARG A 152 -7.68 -3.15 4.99
C ARG A 152 -8.33 -4.53 4.94
N GLN A 153 -9.07 -4.78 3.86
CA GLN A 153 -9.62 -6.10 3.59
C GLN A 153 -8.57 -6.99 2.94
N PRO A 154 -8.56 -8.30 3.22
CA PRO A 154 -7.68 -9.24 2.55
C PRO A 154 -7.93 -9.26 1.03
N SER A 155 -6.92 -9.60 0.25
CA SER A 155 -7.05 -9.71 -1.22
C SER A 155 -7.88 -10.91 -1.67
N VAL A 156 -8.00 -11.91 -0.79
CA VAL A 156 -8.86 -13.09 -0.93
C VAL A 156 -9.37 -13.53 0.43
N ALA A 157 -10.62 -14.04 0.48
CA ALA A 157 -11.18 -14.64 1.67
C ALA A 157 -10.58 -16.03 1.90
N VAL A 158 -9.89 -16.21 3.04
CA VAL A 158 -9.35 -17.51 3.45
C VAL A 158 -10.50 -18.44 3.82
N GLN A 159 -10.54 -19.61 3.19
CA GLN A 159 -11.58 -20.62 3.41
C GLN A 159 -11.20 -21.57 4.56
N SER A 160 -12.17 -22.34 5.05
CA SER A 160 -11.99 -23.22 6.22
C SER A 160 -11.13 -24.46 5.95
N ASP A 161 -11.02 -24.85 4.68
CA ASP A 161 -10.25 -25.99 4.17
C ASP A 161 -8.83 -25.60 3.75
N TRP A 162 -8.47 -24.32 3.79
CA TRP A 162 -7.11 -23.86 3.54
C TRP A 162 -6.20 -24.22 4.72
N VAL A 163 -5.06 -24.86 4.40
CA VAL A 163 -4.09 -25.29 5.41
C VAL A 163 -2.93 -24.31 5.42
N ALA A 164 -2.71 -23.61 6.54
CA ALA A 164 -1.56 -22.73 6.71
C ALA A 164 -0.27 -23.57 6.79
N VAL A 165 0.64 -23.34 5.84
CA VAL A 165 1.91 -24.05 5.69
C VAL A 165 3.04 -23.28 6.37
N GLU A 166 3.18 -21.99 6.06
CA GLU A 166 4.24 -21.14 6.59
C GLU A 166 3.73 -19.73 6.91
N GLU A 167 4.27 -19.13 7.96
CA GLU A 167 4.11 -17.70 8.27
C GLU A 167 5.47 -16.99 8.16
N ILE A 168 5.56 -16.01 7.26
CA ILE A 168 6.80 -15.29 6.97
C ILE A 168 6.66 -13.83 7.42
N ASP A 169 7.46 -13.46 8.43
CA ASP A 169 7.59 -12.08 8.88
C ASP A 169 8.50 -11.28 7.93
N LEU A 170 7.92 -10.32 7.21
CA LEU A 170 8.63 -9.51 6.22
C LEU A 170 9.77 -8.68 6.83
N VAL A 171 9.65 -8.26 8.09
CA VAL A 171 10.68 -7.48 8.79
C VAL A 171 11.87 -8.35 9.14
N LYS A 172 11.63 -9.61 9.51
CA LYS A 172 12.70 -10.59 9.75
C LYS A 172 13.37 -11.02 8.46
N MET A 173 12.61 -11.19 7.38
CA MET A 173 13.15 -11.52 6.04
C MET A 173 14.23 -10.52 5.60
N THR A 174 13.99 -9.22 5.74
CA THR A 174 14.97 -8.18 5.37
C THR A 174 16.29 -8.28 6.15
N LYS A 175 16.26 -8.76 7.40
CA LYS A 175 17.44 -8.81 8.29
C LYS A 175 18.20 -10.13 8.23
N ASN A 176 17.48 -11.24 8.02
CA ASN A 176 18.03 -12.59 8.18
C ASN A 176 18.51 -13.20 6.88
N LEU A 177 18.09 -12.68 5.72
CA LEU A 177 18.74 -13.04 4.45
C LEU A 177 20.10 -12.34 4.38
N THR A 178 21.13 -13.02 4.88
CA THR A 178 22.53 -12.65 4.63
C THR A 178 22.80 -12.67 3.13
N ALA A 179 23.30 -11.55 2.60
CA ALA A 179 23.46 -11.23 1.19
C ALA A 179 24.59 -12.02 0.48
N SER A 180 24.60 -13.35 0.58
CA SER A 180 25.52 -14.24 -0.14
C SER A 180 24.78 -15.08 -1.17
N SER A 181 23.94 -14.46 -1.99
CA SER A 181 23.36 -15.10 -3.17
C SER A 181 24.01 -14.54 -4.41
N ASP A 182 24.63 -15.41 -5.20
CA ASP A 182 25.11 -15.02 -6.52
C ASP A 182 23.91 -14.60 -7.38
N ILE A 183 24.10 -13.49 -8.09
CA ILE A 183 23.13 -12.98 -9.06
C ILE A 183 23.25 -13.88 -10.30
N PRO A 184 22.22 -14.64 -10.66
CA PRO A 184 22.25 -15.50 -11.84
C PRO A 184 22.47 -14.68 -13.10
N SER A 185 23.36 -15.16 -13.97
CA SER A 185 23.53 -14.57 -15.30
C SER A 185 22.32 -14.92 -16.18
N PRO A 186 21.67 -13.93 -16.82
CA PRO A 186 20.59 -14.19 -17.76
C PRO A 186 21.10 -14.83 -19.05
N GLU A 187 20.34 -15.79 -19.59
CA GLU A 187 20.49 -16.29 -20.96
C GLU A 187 19.19 -16.07 -21.73
N ASP A 188 19.27 -15.39 -22.88
CA ASP A 188 18.14 -15.14 -23.75
C ASP A 188 17.71 -16.41 -24.49
N MET A 189 16.42 -16.70 -24.46
CA MET A 189 15.85 -17.86 -25.14
C MET A 189 15.07 -17.45 -26.39
N LEU A 190 14.23 -16.42 -26.26
CA LEU A 190 13.34 -15.99 -27.33
C LEU A 190 12.93 -14.53 -27.17
N TRP A 191 12.71 -13.86 -28.30
CA TRP A 191 12.21 -12.50 -28.37
C TRP A 191 10.97 -12.45 -29.27
N CYS A 192 9.88 -11.91 -28.74
CA CYS A 192 8.61 -11.78 -29.44
C CYS A 192 8.12 -10.32 -29.43
N GLY A 193 7.29 -9.92 -30.40
CA GLY A 193 6.70 -8.58 -30.49
C GLY A 193 7.58 -7.58 -31.25
N PHE A 194 7.46 -6.29 -30.91
CA PHE A 194 8.22 -5.23 -31.56
C PHE A 194 8.43 -4.04 -30.63
N LEU A 195 9.39 -3.17 -30.97
CA LEU A 195 9.69 -1.94 -30.24
C LEU A 195 9.64 -0.73 -31.17
N ASP A 196 8.78 0.24 -30.85
CA ASP A 196 8.80 1.56 -31.45
C ASP A 196 9.94 2.42 -30.86
N THR A 197 10.37 3.45 -31.60
CA THR A 197 11.51 4.29 -31.21
C THR A 197 11.07 5.40 -30.26
N TYR A 198 11.85 5.63 -29.19
CA TYR A 198 11.63 6.74 -28.26
C TYR A 198 11.70 8.10 -28.96
N ASN A 199 10.73 8.96 -28.65
CA ASN A 199 10.69 10.32 -29.12
C ASN A 199 11.41 11.28 -28.16
N GLU A 200 12.66 11.62 -28.48
CA GLU A 200 13.50 12.53 -27.70
C GLU A 200 12.90 13.94 -27.47
N ALA A 201 11.85 14.33 -28.21
CA ALA A 201 11.13 15.58 -27.93
C ALA A 201 10.51 15.59 -26.51
N TYR A 202 10.16 14.42 -25.95
CA TYR A 202 9.62 14.32 -24.59
C TYR A 202 10.65 14.57 -23.48
N ASP A 203 11.95 14.57 -23.80
CA ASP A 203 13.00 15.01 -22.86
C ASP A 203 12.98 16.54 -22.65
N LYS A 204 12.31 17.29 -23.54
CA LYS A 204 12.20 18.76 -23.48
C LYS A 204 10.92 19.27 -22.80
N VAL A 205 10.03 18.37 -22.38
CA VAL A 205 8.79 18.74 -21.67
C VAL A 205 9.15 19.31 -20.29
N THR A 206 8.48 20.41 -19.93
CA THR A 206 8.69 21.14 -18.66
C THR A 206 7.34 21.47 -18.03
N SER A 207 7.29 21.86 -16.75
CA SER A 207 6.01 22.22 -16.13
C SER A 207 5.40 23.50 -16.70
N ARG A 208 6.21 24.34 -17.35
CA ARG A 208 5.75 25.56 -18.05
C ARG A 208 5.20 25.28 -19.45
N GLN A 209 5.66 24.21 -20.09
CA GLN A 209 5.19 23.75 -21.39
C GLN A 209 4.87 22.24 -21.30
N PRO A 210 3.80 21.89 -20.56
CA PRO A 210 3.45 20.51 -20.34
C PRO A 210 2.81 19.91 -21.60
N ALA A 211 2.99 18.60 -21.80
CA ALA A 211 2.36 17.88 -22.92
C ALA A 211 1.08 17.18 -22.44
N PRO A 212 -0.08 17.35 -23.09
CA PRO A 212 -1.30 16.64 -22.70
C PRO A 212 -1.14 15.14 -22.92
N ILE A 213 -1.60 14.33 -21.96
CA ILE A 213 -1.72 12.88 -22.14
C ILE A 213 -2.85 12.60 -23.14
N LYS A 214 -2.56 11.75 -24.12
CA LYS A 214 -3.49 11.29 -25.14
C LYS A 214 -3.94 9.88 -24.82
N ARG A 215 -5.22 9.59 -25.05
CA ARG A 215 -5.74 8.23 -24.96
C ARG A 215 -5.22 7.40 -26.13
N MET A 216 -4.78 6.18 -25.83
CA MET A 216 -4.24 5.24 -26.81
C MET A 216 -5.27 4.18 -27.18
N GLU A 217 -6.42 4.63 -27.68
CA GLU A 217 -7.58 3.76 -27.97
C GLU A 217 -7.32 2.76 -29.11
N GLN A 218 -6.29 2.98 -29.93
CA GLN A 218 -5.88 2.09 -31.02
C GLN A 218 -4.81 1.07 -30.60
N LYS A 219 -4.47 1.01 -29.30
CA LYS A 219 -3.43 0.13 -28.77
C LYS A 219 -4.01 -0.91 -27.83
N GLU A 220 -3.78 -2.18 -28.12
CA GLU A 220 -4.14 -3.28 -27.24
C GLU A 220 -3.04 -3.56 -26.22
N PHE A 221 -3.40 -3.66 -24.95
CA PHE A 221 -2.50 -3.98 -23.84
C PHE A 221 -2.84 -5.36 -23.28
N TYR A 222 -1.83 -6.22 -23.22
CA TYR A 222 -1.96 -7.61 -22.80
C TYR A 222 -1.39 -7.78 -21.40
N TYR A 223 -2.15 -8.46 -20.53
CA TYR A 223 -1.71 -8.82 -19.18
C TYR A 223 -1.80 -10.34 -18.92
N PRO A 224 -1.37 -11.22 -19.85
CA PRO A 224 -1.49 -12.66 -19.69
C PRO A 224 -0.66 -13.12 -18.51
N THR A 225 -1.23 -14.04 -17.75
CA THR A 225 -0.55 -14.68 -16.63
C THR A 225 0.48 -15.71 -17.12
N THR A 226 1.08 -16.48 -16.21
CA THR A 226 2.13 -17.45 -16.55
C THR A 226 1.54 -18.65 -17.28
N THR A 227 0.41 -19.20 -16.81
CA THR A 227 -0.26 -20.36 -17.42
C THR A 227 -0.94 -20.03 -18.75
N ASP A 228 -1.39 -18.79 -18.94
CA ASP A 228 -2.03 -18.33 -20.19
C ASP A 228 -1.01 -17.92 -21.26
N ASP A 229 0.28 -18.10 -21.00
CA ASP A 229 1.34 -17.78 -21.93
C ASP A 229 1.74 -19.01 -22.76
N PRO A 230 1.41 -19.05 -24.07
CA PRO A 230 1.66 -20.23 -24.91
C PRO A 230 3.16 -20.49 -25.10
N VAL A 231 4.01 -19.47 -24.94
CA VAL A 231 5.48 -19.63 -25.04
C VAL A 231 6.03 -20.24 -23.77
N LEU A 232 5.58 -19.80 -22.59
CA LEU A 232 5.99 -20.40 -21.31
C LEU A 232 5.46 -21.83 -21.18
N GLU A 233 4.22 -22.09 -21.59
CA GLU A 233 3.64 -23.43 -21.66
C GLU A 233 4.52 -24.35 -22.53
N LYS A 234 4.86 -23.91 -23.74
CA LYS A 234 5.75 -24.68 -24.62
C LYS A 234 7.12 -24.95 -23.98
N PHE A 235 7.72 -23.96 -23.33
CA PHE A 235 9.00 -24.16 -22.64
C PHE A 235 8.91 -25.13 -21.46
N ALA A 236 7.76 -25.21 -20.80
CA ALA A 236 7.51 -26.21 -19.78
C ALA A 236 7.39 -27.61 -20.36
N VAL A 237 6.64 -27.78 -21.45
CA VAL A 237 6.50 -29.06 -22.17
C VAL A 237 7.85 -29.55 -22.70
N ASP A 238 8.65 -28.64 -23.26
CA ASP A 238 9.99 -28.93 -23.80
C ASP A 238 11.05 -29.15 -22.69
N GLY A 239 10.69 -29.01 -21.41
CA GLY A 239 11.59 -29.23 -20.28
C GLY A 239 12.71 -28.20 -20.16
N MET A 240 12.48 -26.96 -20.62
CA MET A 240 13.49 -25.89 -20.70
C MET A 240 13.75 -25.18 -19.36
N GLY A 241 13.03 -25.58 -18.29
CA GLY A 241 13.19 -25.04 -16.94
C GLY A 241 12.30 -25.77 -15.92
N GLN A 242 12.46 -25.41 -14.65
CA GLN A 242 11.69 -25.95 -13.53
C GLN A 242 10.78 -24.92 -12.88
N ILE A 243 11.01 -23.62 -13.13
CA ILE A 243 10.21 -22.55 -12.54
C ILE A 243 9.79 -21.61 -13.67
N PHE A 244 8.49 -21.39 -13.82
CA PHE A 244 7.92 -20.53 -14.85
C PHE A 244 7.21 -19.35 -14.19
N ILE A 245 7.47 -18.14 -14.68
CA ILE A 245 6.97 -16.90 -14.09
C ILE A 245 6.97 -15.74 -15.11
N THR A 246 6.18 -14.71 -14.86
CA THR A 246 6.32 -13.40 -15.52
C THR A 246 7.14 -12.42 -14.67
N ASP A 247 7.78 -11.44 -15.30
CA ASP A 247 8.58 -10.42 -14.61
C ASP A 247 7.76 -9.61 -13.59
N THR A 248 6.46 -9.42 -13.84
CA THR A 248 5.54 -8.72 -12.96
C THR A 248 5.38 -9.47 -11.64
N ILE A 249 5.18 -10.79 -11.68
CA ILE A 249 5.08 -11.63 -10.47
C ILE A 249 6.45 -11.75 -9.80
N LEU A 250 7.52 -11.97 -10.58
CA LEU A 250 8.88 -12.09 -10.06
C LEU A 250 9.34 -10.82 -9.34
N ALA A 251 9.16 -9.65 -9.95
CA ALA A 251 9.49 -8.36 -9.37
C ALA A 251 8.65 -8.07 -8.12
N HIS A 252 7.37 -8.49 -8.11
CA HIS A 252 6.51 -8.37 -6.94
C HIS A 252 7.08 -9.15 -5.74
N LEU A 253 7.45 -10.42 -5.95
CA LEU A 253 8.05 -11.27 -4.92
C LEU A 253 9.42 -10.76 -4.46
N MET A 254 10.28 -10.37 -5.40
CA MET A 254 11.62 -9.84 -5.12
C MET A 254 11.62 -8.56 -4.28
N THR A 255 10.54 -7.77 -4.35
CA THR A 255 10.42 -6.47 -3.68
C THR A 255 9.34 -6.43 -2.60
N CYS A 256 8.75 -7.59 -2.27
CA CYS A 256 7.57 -7.73 -1.42
C CYS A 256 7.74 -7.16 0.00
N THR A 257 8.97 -7.05 0.50
CA THR A 257 9.30 -6.45 1.80
C THR A 257 8.90 -4.97 1.91
N ARG A 258 8.62 -4.30 0.78
CA ARG A 258 8.13 -2.92 0.73
C ARG A 258 6.60 -2.81 0.65
N SER A 259 5.89 -3.93 0.47
CA SER A 259 4.43 -3.95 0.30
C SER A 259 3.68 -3.65 1.59
N VAL A 260 2.63 -2.84 1.48
CA VAL A 260 1.72 -2.47 2.55
C VAL A 260 0.31 -2.95 2.24
N PHE A 261 -0.12 -2.85 0.99
CA PHE A 261 -1.43 -3.32 0.56
C PHE A 261 -1.45 -4.85 0.46
N PRO A 262 -2.61 -5.48 0.71
CA PRO A 262 -2.78 -6.92 0.56
C PRO A 262 -2.74 -7.31 -0.92
N TRP A 263 -2.18 -8.49 -1.17
CA TRP A 263 -2.05 -9.12 -2.47
C TRP A 263 -1.92 -10.62 -2.26
N ASP A 264 -2.19 -11.39 -3.31
CA ASP A 264 -2.00 -12.83 -3.34
C ASP A 264 -1.40 -13.26 -4.68
N ILE A 265 -0.65 -14.37 -4.64
CA ILE A 265 -0.03 -15.03 -5.79
C ILE A 265 -0.36 -16.52 -5.65
N VAL A 266 -0.85 -17.12 -6.73
CA VAL A 266 -1.13 -18.55 -6.82
C VAL A 266 0.16 -19.25 -7.23
N VAL A 267 0.45 -20.40 -6.62
CA VAL A 267 1.58 -21.22 -7.02
C VAL A 267 1.10 -22.65 -7.21
N GLU A 268 1.35 -23.20 -8.39
CA GLU A 268 1.09 -24.61 -8.66
C GLU A 268 2.41 -25.37 -8.70
N LYS A 269 2.50 -26.43 -7.90
CA LYS A 269 3.60 -27.36 -7.91
C LYS A 269 3.16 -28.66 -8.58
N LEU A 270 3.73 -28.93 -9.74
CA LEU A 270 3.47 -30.13 -10.52
C LEU A 270 4.40 -31.29 -10.09
N PRO A 271 4.02 -32.55 -10.43
CA PRO A 271 4.89 -33.70 -10.27
C PRO A 271 6.26 -33.48 -10.93
N GLY A 272 7.32 -33.89 -10.24
CA GLY A 272 8.70 -33.64 -10.67
C GLY A 272 9.29 -32.33 -10.17
N GLY A 273 8.53 -31.53 -9.41
CA GLY A 273 9.02 -30.34 -8.72
C GLY A 273 9.00 -29.07 -9.57
N THR A 274 8.28 -29.05 -10.68
CA THR A 274 8.06 -27.85 -11.50
C THR A 274 7.12 -26.89 -10.78
N LEU A 275 7.44 -25.60 -10.78
CA LEU A 275 6.67 -24.53 -10.14
C LEU A 275 6.17 -23.52 -11.18
N PHE A 276 4.86 -23.27 -11.18
CA PHE A 276 4.24 -22.15 -11.89
C PHE A 276 3.82 -21.10 -10.89
N PHE A 277 4.31 -19.87 -11.04
CA PHE A 277 3.89 -18.73 -10.24
C PHE A 277 2.91 -17.89 -11.04
N ASP A 278 1.71 -17.73 -10.52
CA ASP A 278 0.56 -17.21 -11.26
C ASP A 278 -0.20 -16.12 -10.47
N LYS A 279 -1.00 -15.32 -11.17
CA LYS A 279 -1.88 -14.30 -10.59
C LYS A 279 -3.32 -14.62 -11.02
N ARG A 280 -4.30 -14.30 -10.18
CA ARG A 280 -5.71 -14.47 -10.57
C ARG A 280 -6.13 -13.38 -11.54
N ASP A 281 -6.94 -13.73 -12.53
CA ASP A 281 -7.45 -12.78 -13.53
C ASP A 281 -8.35 -11.70 -12.91
N ASN A 282 -9.16 -12.08 -11.93
CA ASN A 282 -10.05 -11.16 -11.22
C ASN A 282 -9.38 -10.40 -10.06
N SER A 283 -8.05 -10.45 -9.94
CA SER A 283 -7.31 -9.75 -8.88
C SER A 283 -7.01 -8.29 -9.23
N GLN A 284 -6.64 -7.50 -8.22
CA GLN A 284 -6.16 -6.13 -8.41
C GLN A 284 -4.66 -6.06 -8.75
N PHE A 285 -4.04 -7.19 -9.14
CA PHE A 285 -2.59 -7.33 -9.21
C PHE A 285 -1.94 -6.45 -10.31
N ASP A 286 -2.65 -6.24 -11.41
CA ASP A 286 -2.20 -5.42 -12.54
C ASP A 286 -2.39 -3.91 -12.32
N PHE A 287 -3.14 -3.52 -11.29
CA PHE A 287 -3.35 -2.12 -10.99
C PHE A 287 -2.17 -1.52 -10.20
N LEU A 288 -1.79 -0.31 -10.59
CA LEU A 288 -0.68 0.40 -9.96
C LEU A 288 -1.14 1.07 -8.67
N SER A 289 -0.56 0.69 -7.52
CA SER A 289 -0.87 1.35 -6.26
C SER A 289 -0.43 2.82 -6.26
N VAL A 290 -1.15 3.68 -5.52
CA VAL A 290 -0.87 5.11 -5.43
C VAL A 290 -0.72 5.50 -3.95
N SER A 291 0.45 6.06 -3.62
CA SER A 291 0.80 6.48 -2.25
C SER A 291 0.65 5.39 -1.17
N GLU A 292 0.81 4.13 -1.57
CA GLU A 292 0.70 2.94 -0.71
C GLU A 292 1.59 3.01 0.54
N THR A 293 2.84 3.45 0.36
CA THR A 293 3.87 3.50 1.41
C THR A 293 3.98 4.88 2.07
N SER A 294 3.07 5.81 1.73
CA SER A 294 3.03 7.13 2.35
C SER A 294 2.64 7.04 3.82
N TYR A 295 2.88 8.12 4.57
CA TYR A 295 2.51 8.18 5.98
C TYR A 295 0.99 8.11 6.20
N ASN A 296 0.23 8.69 5.26
CA ASN A 296 -1.23 8.69 5.24
C ASN A 296 -1.68 8.16 3.87
N PRO A 297 -1.66 6.82 3.65
CA PRO A 297 -2.08 6.25 2.38
C PRO A 297 -3.55 6.59 2.12
N PRO A 298 -3.98 6.65 0.84
CA PRO A 298 -5.39 6.85 0.53
C PRO A 298 -6.25 5.75 1.18
N THR A 299 -7.42 6.17 1.68
CA THR A 299 -8.37 5.33 2.42
C THR A 299 -9.80 5.60 1.94
N GLY A 300 -10.68 4.62 2.10
CA GLY A 300 -12.09 4.73 1.73
C GLY A 300 -12.42 3.89 0.49
N GLU A 301 -13.68 3.48 0.39
CA GLU A 301 -14.18 2.62 -0.69
C GLU A 301 -14.76 3.44 -1.85
N ASP A 302 -15.25 4.66 -1.55
CA ASP A 302 -15.96 5.51 -2.50
C ASP A 302 -15.19 6.77 -2.90
N GLY A 303 -15.53 7.31 -4.07
CA GLY A 303 -14.98 8.56 -4.61
C GLY A 303 -13.80 8.37 -5.56
N SER A 304 -13.50 9.42 -6.33
CA SER A 304 -12.44 9.44 -7.35
C SER A 304 -11.03 9.18 -6.80
N ASP A 305 -10.84 9.44 -5.50
CA ASP A 305 -9.55 9.32 -4.82
C ASP A 305 -9.48 8.10 -3.86
N SER A 306 -10.43 7.16 -3.99
CA SER A 306 -10.33 5.84 -3.35
C SER A 306 -9.13 5.07 -3.91
N PRO A 307 -8.50 4.16 -3.15
CA PRO A 307 -7.33 3.41 -3.62
C PRO A 307 -7.56 2.67 -4.94
N ALA A 308 -8.75 2.06 -5.12
CA ALA A 308 -9.11 1.37 -6.35
C ALA A 308 -9.22 2.32 -7.55
N ARG A 309 -9.89 3.47 -7.40
CA ARG A 309 -10.04 4.46 -8.47
C ARG A 309 -8.71 5.12 -8.83
N LEU A 310 -7.88 5.43 -7.84
CA LEU A 310 -6.52 5.92 -8.07
C LEU A 310 -5.65 4.88 -8.78
N GLY A 311 -5.84 3.59 -8.46
CA GLY A 311 -5.13 2.50 -9.12
C GLY A 311 -5.49 2.38 -10.60
N LEU A 312 -6.78 2.42 -10.92
CA LEU A 312 -7.28 2.44 -12.30
C LEU A 312 -6.74 3.65 -13.07
N GLU A 313 -6.82 4.84 -12.48
CA GLU A 313 -6.29 6.07 -13.08
C GLU A 313 -4.79 5.97 -13.34
N ALA A 314 -4.01 5.49 -12.36
CA ALA A 314 -2.57 5.34 -12.49
C ALA A 314 -2.18 4.34 -13.59
N THR A 315 -2.87 3.20 -13.68
CA THR A 315 -2.64 2.20 -14.72
C THR A 315 -2.95 2.76 -16.12
N MET A 316 -4.10 3.43 -16.28
CA MET A 316 -4.47 4.08 -17.55
C MET A 316 -3.43 5.14 -17.96
N VAL A 317 -3.00 5.98 -17.01
CA VAL A 317 -1.96 7.00 -17.27
C VAL A 317 -0.64 6.35 -17.69
N ASN A 318 -0.25 5.25 -17.04
CA ASN A 318 0.97 4.52 -17.37
C ASN A 318 0.93 3.89 -18.77
N GLN A 319 -0.18 3.25 -19.13
CA GLN A 319 -0.42 2.70 -20.47
C GLN A 319 -0.35 3.78 -21.55
N ASN A 320 -1.08 4.88 -21.37
CA ASN A 320 -1.09 5.97 -22.32
C ASN A 320 0.31 6.61 -22.47
N PHE A 321 0.99 6.86 -21.35
CA PHE A 321 2.33 7.43 -21.36
C PHE A 321 3.35 6.53 -22.08
N SER A 322 3.34 5.21 -21.81
CA SER A 322 4.33 4.28 -22.36
C SER A 322 4.32 4.26 -23.88
N GLN A 323 3.15 4.43 -24.50
CA GLN A 323 3.00 4.48 -25.96
C GLN A 323 3.14 5.90 -26.53
N GLN A 324 2.73 6.93 -25.77
CA GLN A 324 2.71 8.31 -26.26
C GLN A 324 4.09 8.89 -26.52
N ILE A 325 5.08 8.42 -25.76
CA ILE A 325 6.47 8.85 -25.88
C ILE A 325 7.20 8.17 -27.04
N LEU A 326 6.53 7.39 -27.87
CA LEU A 326 7.12 6.61 -28.96
C LEU A 326 6.77 7.19 -30.34
N LYS A 327 7.54 6.76 -31.34
CA LYS A 327 7.37 7.01 -32.76
C LYS A 327 7.45 5.69 -33.51
N LYS A 328 6.50 5.45 -34.42
CA LYS A 328 6.49 4.28 -35.31
C LYS A 328 7.70 4.25 -36.26
N THR A 329 8.23 5.42 -36.63
CA THR A 329 9.41 5.50 -37.49
C THR A 329 10.62 4.90 -36.76
N GLY A 330 11.23 3.88 -37.36
CA GLY A 330 12.33 3.15 -36.74
C GLY A 330 11.88 2.02 -35.81
N ARG A 331 10.66 1.50 -36.00
CA ARG A 331 10.22 0.24 -35.37
C ARG A 331 11.25 -0.85 -35.58
N LYS A 332 11.45 -1.65 -34.54
CA LYS A 332 12.32 -2.82 -34.51
C LYS A 332 11.48 -4.04 -34.18
N ASP A 333 11.30 -4.93 -35.16
CA ASP A 333 10.60 -6.20 -34.97
C ASP A 333 11.53 -7.23 -34.30
N MET A 334 10.95 -8.08 -33.46
CA MET A 334 11.67 -9.16 -32.78
C MET A 334 11.68 -10.44 -33.62
N THR A 335 12.22 -11.53 -33.06
CA THR A 335 12.34 -12.81 -33.77
C THR A 335 10.99 -13.40 -34.15
N LEU A 336 9.98 -13.27 -33.28
CA LEU A 336 8.61 -13.69 -33.50
C LEU A 336 7.63 -12.52 -33.29
N PRO A 337 6.41 -12.57 -33.84
CA PRO A 337 5.38 -11.58 -33.56
C PRO A 337 4.92 -11.63 -32.09
N ASN A 338 4.05 -10.71 -31.68
CA ASN A 338 3.43 -10.74 -30.36
C ASN A 338 2.63 -12.06 -30.22
N PRO A 339 2.90 -12.91 -29.22
CA PRO A 339 2.26 -14.22 -29.10
C PRO A 339 0.80 -14.14 -28.61
N PHE A 340 0.32 -12.95 -28.25
CA PHE A 340 -1.02 -12.71 -27.71
C PHE A 340 -1.92 -11.92 -28.66
N TYR A 341 -1.39 -11.47 -29.80
CA TYR A 341 -2.12 -10.65 -30.76
C TYR A 341 -2.38 -11.45 -32.03
N ASP A 342 -3.65 -11.57 -32.40
CA ASP A 342 -4.08 -12.15 -33.66
C ASP A 342 -4.56 -11.04 -34.62
N GLU A 343 -3.83 -10.85 -35.71
CA GLU A 343 -4.15 -9.86 -36.76
C GLU A 343 -5.46 -10.16 -37.50
N GLU A 344 -5.87 -11.43 -37.56
CA GLU A 344 -7.07 -11.85 -38.28
C GLU A 344 -8.34 -11.64 -37.45
N GLU A 345 -8.24 -11.82 -36.13
CA GLU A 345 -9.36 -11.65 -35.20
C GLU A 345 -9.60 -10.18 -34.82
N ILE A 346 -8.54 -9.38 -34.71
CA ILE A 346 -8.60 -8.02 -34.16
C ILE A 346 -8.49 -6.98 -35.28
N GLN A 347 -9.62 -6.38 -35.67
CA GLN A 347 -9.69 -5.35 -36.71
C GLN A 347 -9.62 -3.92 -36.14
N GLY A 348 -8.75 -3.09 -36.69
CA GLY A 348 -8.73 -1.64 -36.45
C GLY A 348 -7.90 -1.17 -35.25
N THR A 349 -7.31 -2.09 -34.49
CA THR A 349 -6.31 -1.81 -33.45
C THR A 349 -4.97 -2.46 -33.80
N GLU A 350 -3.92 -2.15 -33.05
CA GLU A 350 -2.63 -2.85 -33.12
C GLU A 350 -2.14 -3.10 -31.69
N PRO A 351 -1.26 -4.08 -31.44
CA PRO A 351 -0.75 -4.26 -30.10
C PRO A 351 0.12 -3.06 -29.70
N ALA A 352 0.15 -2.78 -28.40
CA ALA A 352 1.11 -1.84 -27.81
C ALA A 352 2.54 -2.23 -28.20
N SER A 353 3.42 -1.23 -28.34
CA SER A 353 4.86 -1.44 -28.53
C SER A 353 5.43 -2.11 -27.27
N VAL A 354 5.60 -3.42 -27.35
CA VAL A 354 6.18 -4.28 -26.33
C VAL A 354 6.97 -5.38 -27.03
N ALA A 355 8.19 -5.61 -26.56
CA ALA A 355 8.93 -6.84 -26.84
C ALA A 355 8.95 -7.73 -25.60
N TYR A 356 8.44 -8.94 -25.77
CA TYR A 356 8.52 -10.00 -24.76
C TYR A 356 9.85 -10.73 -24.94
N ARG A 357 10.68 -10.68 -23.90
CA ARG A 357 11.99 -11.31 -23.84
C ARG A 357 11.94 -12.45 -22.83
N TYR A 358 12.02 -13.67 -23.32
CA TYR A 358 12.05 -14.87 -22.50
C TYR A 358 13.49 -15.20 -22.16
N ARG A 359 13.76 -15.36 -20.87
CA ARG A 359 15.09 -15.64 -20.35
C ARG A 359 15.08 -16.74 -19.34
N LYS A 360 16.19 -17.49 -19.33
CA LYS A 360 16.49 -18.40 -18.23
C LYS A 360 17.57 -17.87 -17.31
N PHE A 361 17.45 -18.25 -16.05
CA PHE A 361 18.36 -17.93 -14.95
C PHE A 361 18.64 -19.21 -14.17
N ALA A 362 19.90 -19.63 -14.12
CA ALA A 362 20.31 -20.77 -13.30
C ALA A 362 20.31 -20.34 -11.82
N LEU A 363 19.33 -20.82 -11.04
CA LEU A 363 19.31 -20.55 -9.61
C LEU A 363 20.35 -21.43 -8.92
N ASP A 364 20.31 -22.74 -9.13
CA ASP A 364 21.33 -23.67 -8.66
C ASP A 364 21.56 -24.77 -9.68
N ASP A 365 22.28 -25.84 -9.31
CA ASP A 365 22.62 -26.96 -10.20
C ASP A 365 21.39 -27.71 -10.76
N LYS A 366 20.21 -27.56 -10.12
CA LYS A 366 18.98 -28.30 -10.46
C LYS A 366 17.81 -27.40 -10.84
N LEU A 367 17.82 -26.15 -10.42
CA LEU A 367 16.70 -25.23 -10.59
C LEU A 367 17.04 -24.13 -11.59
N THR A 368 16.37 -24.22 -12.75
CA THR A 368 16.38 -23.18 -13.77
C THR A 368 15.04 -22.45 -13.76
N LEU A 369 15.12 -21.13 -13.58
CA LEU A 369 13.99 -20.21 -13.72
C LEU A 369 13.88 -19.76 -15.17
N VAL A 370 12.68 -19.81 -15.75
CA VAL A 370 12.32 -19.21 -17.03
C VAL A 370 11.33 -18.08 -16.76
N CYS A 371 11.67 -16.88 -17.24
CA CYS A 371 10.89 -15.66 -16.99
C CYS A 371 10.58 -14.96 -18.31
N ARG A 372 9.30 -14.62 -18.55
CA ARG A 372 8.93 -13.61 -19.54
C ARG A 372 9.19 -12.24 -18.95
N SER A 373 9.84 -11.36 -19.71
CA SER A 373 10.10 -9.96 -19.32
C SER A 373 9.77 -9.00 -20.44
N GLU A 374 9.54 -7.73 -20.11
CA GLU A 374 9.02 -6.75 -21.08
C GLU A 374 9.97 -5.57 -21.31
N LEU A 375 10.10 -5.19 -22.57
CA LEU A 375 10.73 -3.94 -23.01
C LEU A 375 9.71 -3.11 -23.78
N HIS A 376 9.75 -1.79 -23.62
CA HIS A 376 8.69 -0.89 -24.09
C HIS A 376 9.08 -0.04 -25.30
N GLY A 377 10.39 0.17 -25.53
CA GLY A 377 10.86 0.85 -26.73
C GLY A 377 12.37 0.75 -26.94
N VAL A 378 12.83 1.38 -28.02
CA VAL A 378 14.26 1.50 -28.36
C VAL A 378 14.70 2.97 -28.42
N VAL A 379 15.86 3.28 -27.86
CA VAL A 379 16.51 4.59 -27.89
C VAL A 379 17.72 4.50 -28.83
N LYS A 380 17.85 5.45 -29.76
CA LYS A 380 18.98 5.53 -30.71
C LYS A 380 19.26 4.22 -31.47
N LYS A 381 18.21 3.46 -31.77
CA LYS A 381 18.21 2.16 -32.49
C LYS A 381 18.90 0.97 -31.80
N SER A 382 19.61 1.16 -30.69
CA SER A 382 20.39 0.09 -30.06
C SER A 382 20.11 -0.11 -28.57
N GLN A 383 19.65 0.91 -27.85
CA GLN A 383 19.43 0.82 -26.41
C GLN A 383 17.98 0.48 -26.11
N TYR A 384 17.75 -0.56 -25.32
CA TYR A 384 16.40 -0.95 -24.92
C TYR A 384 15.94 -0.15 -23.71
N MET A 385 14.64 0.16 -23.66
CA MET A 385 14.09 0.90 -22.55
C MET A 385 12.80 0.31 -21.98
N THR A 386 12.60 0.54 -20.70
CA THR A 386 11.31 0.48 -20.03
C THR A 386 10.76 1.89 -19.80
N ALA A 387 9.44 2.05 -19.76
CA ALA A 387 8.78 3.33 -19.55
C ALA A 387 7.65 3.21 -18.54
N PHE A 388 7.67 4.08 -17.53
CA PHE A 388 6.67 4.12 -16.45
C PHE A 388 6.24 5.57 -16.18
N ALA A 389 5.05 5.76 -15.61
CA ALA A 389 4.52 7.06 -15.25
C ALA A 389 4.19 7.14 -13.76
N LEU A 390 4.85 8.06 -13.07
CA LEU A 390 4.38 8.52 -11.76
C LEU A 390 3.22 9.49 -11.96
N ASN A 391 2.18 9.34 -11.14
CA ASN A 391 0.99 10.18 -11.17
C ASN A 391 0.85 10.99 -9.86
N GLU A 392 0.71 12.32 -9.99
CA GLU A 392 0.36 13.22 -8.90
C GLU A 392 -1.16 13.22 -8.71
N TYR A 393 -1.61 12.90 -7.51
CA TYR A 393 -2.98 13.16 -7.06
C TYR A 393 -2.95 14.05 -5.82
N PHE A 394 -4.04 14.78 -5.57
CA PHE A 394 -4.15 15.72 -4.47
C PHE A 394 -5.09 15.13 -3.40
N PRO A 395 -4.57 14.68 -2.25
CA PRO A 395 -5.43 14.19 -1.18
C PRO A 395 -6.45 15.26 -0.75
N PRO A 396 -7.71 14.90 -0.47
CA PRO A 396 -8.75 15.87 -0.06
C PRO A 396 -8.36 16.68 1.19
N ASN A 397 -7.56 16.09 2.08
CA ASN A 397 -7.07 16.71 3.32
C ASN A 397 -5.59 17.15 3.22
N ALA A 398 -5.07 17.31 2.01
CA ALA A 398 -3.76 17.90 1.80
C ALA A 398 -3.77 19.31 2.40
N GLY A 399 -3.03 19.50 3.50
CA GLY A 399 -2.82 20.83 4.06
C GLY A 399 -2.20 21.76 3.01
N PRO A 400 -2.23 23.10 3.24
CA PRO A 400 -1.71 24.09 2.29
C PRO A 400 -0.22 23.95 1.94
N ASN A 401 0.49 23.00 2.56
CA ASN A 401 1.91 22.74 2.39
C ASN A 401 2.23 21.54 1.47
N VAL A 402 1.24 20.86 0.87
CA VAL A 402 1.51 19.85 -0.16
C VAL A 402 1.87 20.57 -1.45
N ALA A 403 3.16 20.70 -1.70
CA ALA A 403 3.66 21.44 -2.85
C ALA A 403 3.39 20.69 -4.15
N SER A 404 2.81 21.40 -5.13
CA SER A 404 2.54 20.85 -6.45
C SER A 404 3.83 20.59 -7.23
N TRP A 405 3.86 19.51 -7.99
CA TRP A 405 4.92 19.22 -8.93
C TRP A 405 5.11 20.33 -9.95
N ARG A 406 4.04 21.06 -10.35
CA ARG A 406 4.13 22.18 -11.30
C ARG A 406 5.11 23.26 -10.84
N GLU A 407 5.21 23.49 -9.55
CA GLU A 407 6.09 24.49 -8.94
C GLU A 407 7.52 23.97 -8.74
N LYS A 408 7.67 22.66 -8.54
CA LYS A 408 8.92 22.05 -8.05
C LYS A 408 9.67 21.19 -9.05
N ILE A 409 9.04 20.62 -10.07
CA ILE A 409 9.67 19.59 -10.91
C ILE A 409 10.83 20.14 -11.76
N ASP A 410 10.77 21.41 -12.14
CA ASP A 410 11.81 22.06 -12.94
C ASP A 410 13.02 22.51 -12.08
N SER A 411 12.79 22.90 -10.83
CA SER A 411 13.83 23.49 -9.95
C SER A 411 14.32 22.55 -8.83
N GLN A 412 13.48 21.61 -8.39
CA GLN A 412 13.67 20.73 -7.25
C GLN A 412 13.28 19.28 -7.58
N ARG A 413 13.64 18.81 -8.78
CA ARG A 413 13.30 17.46 -9.26
C ARG A 413 13.70 16.35 -8.28
N GLY A 414 14.86 16.47 -7.66
CA GLY A 414 15.32 15.51 -6.64
C GLY A 414 14.41 15.46 -5.40
N ALA A 415 13.81 16.58 -5.00
CA ALA A 415 12.87 16.62 -3.87
C ALA A 415 11.51 16.01 -4.22
N VAL A 416 11.04 16.21 -5.47
CA VAL A 416 9.84 15.52 -5.98
C VAL A 416 10.07 14.02 -5.99
N LEU A 417 11.17 13.56 -6.60
CA LEU A 417 11.52 12.14 -6.62
C LEU A 417 11.68 11.56 -5.22
N ALA A 418 12.33 12.25 -4.28
CA ALA A 418 12.49 11.77 -2.91
C ALA A 418 11.14 11.60 -2.19
N THR A 419 10.17 12.47 -2.48
CA THR A 419 8.79 12.34 -1.97
C THR A 419 8.11 11.12 -2.56
N GLU A 420 8.26 10.90 -3.86
CA GLU A 420 7.71 9.73 -4.56
C GLU A 420 8.35 8.42 -4.13
N LEU A 421 9.65 8.40 -3.86
CA LEU A 421 10.35 7.23 -3.31
C LEU A 421 9.84 6.83 -1.93
N LYS A 422 9.39 7.80 -1.13
CA LYS A 422 8.77 7.54 0.16
C LYS A 422 7.32 7.09 0.02
N ASN A 423 6.55 7.70 -0.88
CA ASN A 423 5.11 7.45 -0.99
C ASN A 423 4.79 6.22 -1.84
N ASN A 424 5.60 5.91 -2.84
CA ASN A 424 5.41 4.86 -3.84
C ASN A 424 6.59 3.87 -3.86
N SER A 425 7.17 3.55 -2.69
CA SER A 425 8.41 2.77 -2.57
C SER A 425 8.30 1.38 -3.18
N PHE A 426 7.18 0.68 -2.99
CA PHE A 426 6.96 -0.65 -3.55
C PHE A 426 6.79 -0.60 -5.07
N LYS A 427 5.96 0.31 -5.58
CA LYS A 427 5.75 0.54 -7.02
C LYS A 427 7.06 0.83 -7.76
N LEU A 428 7.86 1.77 -7.25
CA LEU A 428 9.16 2.12 -7.85
C LEU A 428 10.17 0.97 -7.76
N ALA A 429 10.15 0.17 -6.69
CA ALA A 429 10.98 -1.02 -6.58
C ALA A 429 10.60 -2.08 -7.62
N LYS A 430 9.30 -2.35 -7.82
CA LYS A 430 8.82 -3.28 -8.85
C LYS A 430 9.26 -2.87 -10.25
N TRP A 431 9.06 -1.60 -10.64
CA TRP A 431 9.50 -1.09 -11.95
C TRP A 431 11.00 -1.20 -12.17
N THR A 432 11.78 -0.94 -11.12
CA THR A 432 13.24 -1.08 -11.17
C THR A 432 13.64 -2.53 -11.34
N ALA A 433 13.02 -3.44 -10.57
CA ALA A 433 13.24 -4.88 -10.68
C ALA A 433 12.85 -5.41 -12.06
N GLN A 434 11.68 -5.04 -12.60
CA GLN A 434 11.27 -5.36 -13.97
C GLN A 434 12.30 -4.85 -14.98
N SER A 435 12.81 -3.62 -14.85
CA SER A 435 13.81 -3.07 -15.77
C SER A 435 15.15 -3.81 -15.73
N LEU A 436 15.58 -4.24 -14.54
CA LEU A 436 16.78 -5.07 -14.36
C LEU A 436 16.58 -6.47 -14.94
N LEU A 437 15.46 -7.10 -14.57
CA LEU A 437 15.04 -8.41 -15.08
C LEU A 437 14.86 -8.39 -16.59
N ALA A 438 14.42 -7.26 -17.18
CA ALA A 438 14.27 -7.01 -18.61
C ALA A 438 15.62 -6.77 -19.33
N GLY A 439 16.69 -6.49 -18.59
CA GLY A 439 17.97 -6.09 -19.17
C GLY A 439 17.88 -4.79 -19.96
N ALA A 440 17.04 -3.86 -19.50
CA ALA A 440 16.89 -2.54 -20.12
C ALA A 440 18.16 -1.69 -19.89
N ASP A 441 18.59 -0.97 -20.93
CA ASP A 441 19.64 0.03 -20.82
C ASP A 441 19.11 1.30 -20.14
N GLN A 442 17.84 1.61 -20.38
CA GLN A 442 17.17 2.80 -19.90
C GLN A 442 15.85 2.52 -19.21
N MET A 443 15.61 3.16 -18.07
CA MET A 443 14.31 3.28 -17.45
C MET A 443 13.84 4.72 -17.55
N LYS A 444 12.77 4.97 -18.30
CA LYS A 444 12.13 6.27 -18.46
C LYS A 444 11.00 6.41 -17.44
N ILE A 445 10.98 7.50 -16.69
CA ILE A 445 9.90 7.85 -15.76
C ILE A 445 9.28 9.18 -16.20
N GLY A 446 7.99 9.16 -16.52
CA GLY A 446 7.17 10.35 -16.71
C GLY A 446 6.62 10.85 -15.38
N PHE A 447 6.60 12.17 -15.21
CA PHE A 447 5.91 12.84 -14.11
C PHE A 447 4.62 13.44 -14.63
N VAL A 448 3.51 12.73 -14.40
CA VAL A 448 2.18 13.07 -14.89
C VAL A 448 1.33 13.62 -13.77
N SER A 449 0.59 14.70 -14.02
CA SER A 449 -0.35 15.30 -13.07
C SER A 449 -1.71 15.48 -13.72
N ARG A 450 -2.79 15.41 -12.94
CA ARG A 450 -4.12 15.81 -13.41
C ARG A 450 -4.07 17.26 -13.94
N ALA A 451 -4.77 17.57 -15.03
CA ALA A 451 -4.82 18.91 -15.60
C ALA A 451 -5.36 19.93 -14.59
N ALA A 452 -6.40 19.53 -13.85
CA ALA A 452 -6.90 20.21 -12.66
C ALA A 452 -7.00 19.20 -11.51
N PRO A 453 -6.72 19.58 -10.23
CA PRO A 453 -6.66 18.64 -9.11
C PRO A 453 -7.87 17.72 -8.93
N LYS A 454 -9.08 18.23 -9.24
CA LYS A 454 -10.35 17.50 -9.12
C LYS A 454 -10.78 16.78 -10.41
N ASN A 455 -10.08 16.98 -11.52
CA ASN A 455 -10.39 16.35 -12.80
C ASN A 455 -9.49 15.12 -13.01
N ASN A 456 -10.04 13.93 -12.80
CA ASN A 456 -9.34 12.65 -12.99
C ASN A 456 -9.42 12.10 -14.42
N HIS A 457 -9.97 12.86 -15.38
CA HIS A 457 -10.10 12.43 -16.78
C HIS A 457 -9.05 13.04 -17.72
N GLU A 458 -8.41 14.12 -17.30
CA GLU A 458 -7.41 14.84 -18.11
C GLU A 458 -6.09 14.94 -17.36
N HIS A 459 -5.00 14.61 -18.04
CA HIS A 459 -3.67 14.57 -17.46
C HIS A 459 -2.67 15.26 -18.36
N VAL A 460 -1.58 15.74 -17.75
CA VAL A 460 -0.48 16.39 -18.46
C VAL A 460 0.86 15.85 -17.97
N ILE A 461 1.78 15.61 -18.90
CA ILE A 461 3.17 15.27 -18.64
C ILE A 461 3.89 16.58 -18.28
N LEU A 462 4.45 16.64 -17.09
CA LEU A 462 5.22 17.79 -16.60
C LEU A 462 6.71 17.64 -16.85
N ALA A 463 7.22 16.41 -16.84
CA ALA A 463 8.62 16.11 -17.12
C ALA A 463 8.80 14.63 -17.48
N THR A 464 9.88 14.32 -18.18
CA THR A 464 10.37 12.95 -18.37
C THR A 464 11.79 12.86 -17.84
N GLN A 465 12.12 11.76 -17.18
CA GLN A 465 13.47 11.51 -16.68
C GLN A 465 13.96 10.12 -17.08
N PHE A 466 15.25 10.04 -17.38
CA PHE A 466 15.95 8.80 -17.68
C PHE A 466 16.81 8.39 -16.49
N TYR A 467 16.86 7.07 -16.25
CA TYR A 467 17.79 6.43 -15.35
C TYR A 467 18.38 5.17 -15.98
N ARG A 468 19.62 4.82 -15.63
CA ARG A 468 20.10 3.45 -15.80
C ARG A 468 19.51 2.60 -14.67
N PRO A 469 18.89 1.43 -14.95
CA PRO A 469 18.22 0.65 -13.90
C PRO A 469 19.11 0.31 -12.69
N LYS A 470 20.39 -0.04 -12.90
CA LYS A 470 21.35 -0.34 -11.83
C LYS A 470 21.66 0.86 -10.92
N ASP A 471 21.81 2.04 -11.52
CA ASP A 471 22.05 3.27 -10.75
C ASP A 471 20.82 3.64 -9.93
N PHE A 472 19.63 3.51 -10.53
CA PHE A 472 18.39 3.81 -9.84
C PHE A 472 18.14 2.81 -8.71
N ALA A 473 18.39 1.51 -8.92
CA ALA A 473 18.33 0.50 -7.87
C ALA A 473 19.18 0.89 -6.65
N THR A 474 20.42 1.34 -6.90
CA THR A 474 21.30 1.86 -5.85
C THR A 474 20.69 3.08 -5.16
N GLN A 475 20.18 4.06 -5.93
CA GLN A 475 19.55 5.27 -5.40
C GLN A 475 18.34 4.98 -4.50
N ILE A 476 17.54 3.96 -4.83
CA ILE A 476 16.36 3.56 -4.07
C ILE A 476 16.65 2.49 -3.01
N THR A 477 17.93 2.20 -2.77
CA THR A 477 18.38 1.19 -1.80
C THR A 477 17.79 -0.21 -2.07
N LEU A 478 17.70 -0.58 -3.35
CA LEU A 478 17.27 -1.90 -3.81
C LEU A 478 18.50 -2.71 -4.23
N SER A 479 18.75 -3.81 -3.52
CA SER A 479 19.88 -4.71 -3.79
C SER A 479 19.44 -5.88 -4.66
N GLU A 480 20.07 -6.07 -5.82
CA GLU A 480 19.85 -7.23 -6.70
C GLU A 480 20.14 -8.55 -5.99
N THR A 481 21.20 -8.60 -5.19
CA THR A 481 21.53 -9.75 -4.35
C THR A 481 20.39 -10.10 -3.40
N GLN A 482 19.82 -9.10 -2.72
CA GLN A 482 18.69 -9.32 -1.81
C GLN A 482 17.43 -9.76 -2.55
N MET A 483 17.14 -9.19 -3.73
CA MET A 483 16.02 -9.59 -4.57
C MET A 483 16.07 -11.09 -4.91
N TRP A 484 17.22 -11.55 -5.42
CA TRP A 484 17.41 -12.97 -5.76
C TRP A 484 17.38 -13.87 -4.53
N ALA A 485 17.96 -13.43 -3.42
CA ALA A 485 17.94 -14.18 -2.18
C ALA A 485 16.49 -14.39 -1.68
N ILE A 486 15.65 -13.34 -1.73
CA ILE A 486 14.23 -13.42 -1.36
C ILE A 486 13.49 -14.41 -2.26
N PHE A 487 13.70 -14.34 -3.58
CA PHE A 487 13.03 -15.26 -4.49
C PHE A 487 13.45 -16.72 -4.26
N ARG A 488 14.76 -16.98 -4.08
CA ARG A 488 15.29 -18.31 -3.73
C ARG A 488 14.69 -18.86 -2.44
N MET A 489 14.45 -18.01 -1.45
CA MET A 489 13.78 -18.41 -0.21
C MET A 489 12.36 -18.94 -0.49
N PHE A 490 11.57 -18.26 -1.33
CA PHE A 490 10.24 -18.74 -1.72
C PHE A 490 10.31 -20.07 -2.48
N VAL A 491 11.20 -20.17 -3.47
CA VAL A 491 11.40 -21.41 -4.24
C VAL A 491 11.77 -22.57 -3.32
N ASN A 492 12.75 -22.39 -2.43
CA ASN A 492 13.18 -23.43 -1.49
C ASN A 492 12.09 -23.85 -0.50
N LEU A 493 11.21 -22.92 -0.12
CA LEU A 493 10.09 -23.20 0.76
C LEU A 493 9.04 -24.06 0.03
N LEU A 494 8.69 -23.70 -1.20
CA LEU A 494 7.74 -24.42 -2.05
C LEU A 494 8.26 -25.79 -2.48
N GLN A 495 9.56 -25.90 -2.79
CA GLN A 495 10.18 -27.19 -3.17
C GLN A 495 10.07 -28.24 -2.06
N LYS A 496 10.02 -27.84 -0.78
CA LYS A 496 9.85 -28.75 0.37
C LYS A 496 8.41 -29.23 0.57
N GLN A 497 7.43 -28.59 -0.06
CA GLN A 497 6.03 -28.97 0.09
C GLN A 497 5.67 -30.15 -0.83
N GLU A 498 4.52 -30.76 -0.61
CA GLU A 498 3.98 -31.77 -1.53
C GLU A 498 3.52 -31.11 -2.84
N ASP A 499 3.30 -31.92 -3.87
CA ASP A 499 2.69 -31.43 -5.11
C ASP A 499 1.26 -30.93 -4.83
N GLY A 500 0.84 -29.88 -5.54
CA GLY A 500 -0.48 -29.26 -5.37
C GLY A 500 -0.48 -27.73 -5.52
N LYS A 501 -1.63 -27.15 -5.16
CA LYS A 501 -1.92 -25.71 -5.31
C LYS A 501 -1.70 -24.97 -3.99
N TYR A 502 -1.09 -23.79 -4.11
CA TYR A 502 -0.74 -22.94 -2.98
C TYR A 502 -1.13 -21.49 -3.25
N VAL A 503 -1.37 -20.75 -2.16
CA VAL A 503 -1.64 -19.31 -2.20
C VAL A 503 -0.70 -18.61 -1.25
N LEU A 504 0.18 -17.77 -1.80
CA LEU A 504 1.01 -16.85 -1.02
C LEU A 504 0.25 -15.53 -0.85
N MET A 505 -0.12 -15.20 0.37
CA MET A 505 -1.00 -14.09 0.69
C MET A 505 -0.37 -13.08 1.65
N ARG A 506 -0.48 -11.79 1.34
CA ARG A 506 -0.06 -10.67 2.19
C ARG A 506 -1.16 -10.27 3.17
N ASP A 507 -0.85 -10.36 4.47
CA ASP A 507 -1.77 -9.90 5.53
C ASP A 507 -2.12 -8.41 5.34
N PRO A 508 -3.40 -8.02 5.33
CA PRO A 508 -3.81 -6.65 5.05
C PRO A 508 -3.33 -5.60 6.08
N ASN A 509 -3.02 -6.02 7.31
CA ASN A 509 -2.86 -5.13 8.46
C ASN A 509 -1.56 -5.35 9.28
N LYS A 510 -0.91 -6.50 9.12
CA LYS A 510 0.41 -6.85 9.68
C LYS A 510 1.44 -6.92 8.56
N ALA A 511 2.74 -6.97 8.85
CA ALA A 511 3.81 -7.14 7.86
C ALA A 511 4.21 -8.62 7.73
N ILE A 512 3.24 -9.46 7.35
CA ILE A 512 3.34 -10.92 7.33
C ILE A 512 2.85 -11.43 5.97
N LEU A 513 3.50 -12.48 5.48
CA LEU A 513 3.01 -13.34 4.40
C LEU A 513 2.60 -14.69 4.97
N TYR A 514 1.48 -15.21 4.49
CA TYR A 514 1.02 -16.56 4.76
C TYR A 514 1.13 -17.38 3.49
N LEU A 515 1.72 -18.58 3.59
CA LEU A 515 1.57 -19.59 2.55
C LEU A 515 0.49 -20.57 2.97
N TYR A 516 -0.55 -20.71 2.16
CA TYR A 516 -1.58 -21.73 2.32
C TYR A 516 -1.44 -22.82 1.27
N ARG A 517 -1.64 -24.07 1.66
CA ARG A 517 -2.02 -25.15 0.74
C ARG A 517 -3.54 -25.09 0.59
N VAL A 518 -4.01 -25.13 -0.65
CA VAL A 518 -5.44 -24.99 -0.97
C VAL A 518 -5.90 -26.20 -1.78
N PRO A 519 -7.21 -26.50 -1.78
CA PRO A 519 -7.77 -27.51 -2.68
C PRO A 519 -7.45 -27.20 -4.16
N PRO A 520 -7.23 -28.21 -5.02
CA PRO A 520 -6.93 -28.02 -6.45
C PRO A 520 -7.92 -27.09 -7.16
N GLU A 521 -9.21 -27.25 -6.88
CA GLU A 521 -10.33 -26.50 -7.45
C GLU A 521 -10.40 -25.02 -7.00
N THR A 522 -9.52 -24.58 -6.09
CA THR A 522 -9.54 -23.20 -5.60
C THR A 522 -9.26 -22.22 -6.74
N PHE A 523 -10.19 -21.29 -6.98
CA PHE A 523 -10.19 -20.31 -8.08
C PHE A 523 -10.48 -20.88 -9.47
N GLU A 524 -10.86 -22.13 -9.59
CA GLU A 524 -11.51 -22.63 -10.80
C GLU A 524 -12.97 -22.15 -10.75
N GLU A 525 -13.49 -21.62 -11.86
CA GLU A 525 -14.90 -21.25 -11.93
C GLU A 525 -15.72 -22.56 -12.00
N ASP A 526 -16.74 -22.70 -11.15
CA ASP A 526 -17.72 -23.79 -11.28
C ASP A 526 -18.50 -23.53 -12.59
N ASP A 527 -18.11 -24.19 -13.68
CA ASP A 527 -18.86 -24.20 -14.95
C ASP A 527 -20.29 -24.76 -14.81
#